data_AF-A0A7J2PLQ8-F1
#
_entry.id   AF-A0A7J2PLQ8-F1
#
_cell.length_a   1.000
_cell.length_b   1.000
_cell.length_c   1.000
_cell.angle_alpha   90.00
_cell.angle_beta   90.00
_cell.angle_gamma   90.00
#
_symmetry.space_group_name_H-M   'P 1'
#
loop_
_entity.id
_entity.type
_entity.pdbx_description
1 polymer ?
#
loop_
_entity_poly.entity_id
_entity_poly.type
_entity_poly.pdbx_seq_one_letter_code
_entity_poly.pdbx_strand_id
1 'polypeptide(L)'
;MAKITAELMEGDDESDLESFIIKACGISLRAYHNDRRILTRKIFEARFDKIMEVVEARASRRTTFLVLGYFILLTGSFLPEDLRSRIIDASKWKHEKGTWDEKFVRERKFYLKDFREKIRAHKPGVKLHLVHLKNINDEDFTDGVIGLDQFWDCVESNRYLSIKHINLDSSNLATIPTQIFDFASLKTLSLENNKIRNIPKLIQNLTSLEKLFLDGNELSTFPLEIVKLESLEILILSNNQFKVLPPYITSLKSLKEVYLKNNYIAKIPTLLQRGKILTIL
;
A
#
# COMPACT_ATOMS: atom_id res chain seq x y z
N MET A 1 -19.97 12.77 -9.20
CA MET A 1 -19.75 11.42 -8.65
C MET A 1 -18.97 10.59 -9.66
N ALA A 2 -17.66 10.47 -9.46
CA ALA A 2 -16.81 9.38 -9.93
C ALA A 2 -15.49 9.47 -9.14
N LYS A 3 -15.46 8.89 -7.94
CA LYS A 3 -14.21 8.69 -7.19
C LYS A 3 -13.45 7.56 -7.90
N ILE A 4 -12.46 7.93 -8.70
CA ILE A 4 -11.66 6.99 -9.49
C ILE A 4 -10.76 6.22 -8.53
N THR A 5 -11.12 4.96 -8.30
CA THR A 5 -10.41 4.06 -7.41
C THR A 5 -9.31 3.34 -8.18
N ALA A 6 -8.17 4.02 -8.25
CA ALA A 6 -6.86 3.43 -8.48
C ALA A 6 -5.72 4.29 -7.92
N GLU A 7 -5.92 4.92 -6.76
CA GLU A 7 -4.90 5.66 -6.01
C GLU A 7 -3.91 6.48 -6.87
N LEU A 8 -4.44 7.25 -7.81
CA LEU A 8 -3.83 8.49 -8.26
C LEU A 8 -4.43 9.55 -7.35
N MET A 9 -3.60 10.41 -6.76
CA MET A 9 -4.10 11.45 -5.87
C MET A 9 -5.13 12.33 -6.58
N GLU A 10 -6.25 12.62 -5.89
CA GLU A 10 -7.36 13.45 -6.39
C GLU A 10 -6.82 14.82 -6.82
N GLY A 11 -6.75 15.09 -8.13
CA GLY A 11 -6.13 16.31 -8.68
C GLY A 11 -5.49 16.11 -10.06
N ASP A 12 -5.25 14.86 -10.46
CA ASP A 12 -5.01 14.52 -11.86
C ASP A 12 -6.38 14.50 -12.58
N ASP A 13 -6.67 15.54 -13.34
CA ASP A 13 -7.97 15.90 -13.95
C ASP A 13 -8.48 14.94 -15.04
N GLU A 14 -8.21 13.63 -14.95
CA GLU A 14 -8.48 12.68 -16.03
C GLU A 14 -9.03 11.35 -15.52
N SER A 15 -10.33 11.37 -15.20
CA SER A 15 -11.16 10.19 -14.93
C SER A 15 -11.15 9.11 -16.00
N ASP A 16 -10.73 9.46 -17.20
CA ASP A 16 -11.02 8.64 -18.38
C ASP A 16 -9.88 7.70 -18.75
N LEU A 17 -8.64 7.98 -18.35
CA LEU A 17 -7.51 7.17 -18.80
C LEU A 17 -7.50 5.77 -18.18
N GLU A 18 -7.84 5.67 -16.90
CA GLU A 18 -8.04 4.36 -16.26
C GLU A 18 -9.11 3.56 -17.04
N SER A 19 -10.24 4.20 -17.31
CA SER A 19 -11.35 3.63 -18.08
C SER A 19 -10.91 3.17 -19.47
N PHE A 20 -10.10 3.96 -20.18
CA PHE A 20 -9.58 3.59 -21.50
C PHE A 20 -8.63 2.40 -21.45
N ILE A 21 -7.71 2.34 -20.49
CA ILE A 21 -6.78 1.20 -20.34
C ILE A 21 -7.56 -0.08 -19.96
N ILE A 22 -8.51 0.01 -19.02
CA ILE A 22 -9.37 -1.12 -18.64
C ILE A 22 -10.20 -1.62 -19.82
N LYS A 23 -10.77 -0.71 -20.62
CA LYS A 23 -11.50 -1.07 -21.85
C LYS A 23 -10.57 -1.68 -22.90
N ALA A 24 -9.34 -1.18 -23.06
CA ALA A 24 -8.34 -1.76 -23.97
C ALA A 24 -7.97 -3.20 -23.57
N CYS A 25 -8.03 -3.51 -22.27
CA CYS A 25 -7.89 -4.86 -21.74
C CYS A 25 -9.10 -5.77 -22.04
N GLY A 26 -10.20 -5.24 -22.58
CA GLY A 26 -11.45 -5.95 -22.83
C GLY A 26 -12.29 -6.18 -21.58
N ILE A 27 -12.06 -5.40 -20.52
CA ILE A 27 -12.76 -5.52 -19.24
C ILE A 27 -13.74 -4.34 -19.10
N SER A 28 -14.95 -4.59 -18.61
CA SER A 28 -15.87 -3.50 -18.30
C SER A 28 -15.46 -2.83 -16.99
N LEU A 29 -15.59 -1.51 -16.92
CA LEU A 29 -15.22 -0.73 -15.74
C LEU A 29 -16.00 -1.19 -14.48
N ARG A 30 -17.27 -1.57 -14.64
CA ARG A 30 -18.10 -2.14 -13.56
C ARG A 30 -17.52 -3.45 -13.02
N ALA A 31 -17.10 -4.36 -13.89
CA ALA A 31 -16.52 -5.64 -13.46
C ALA A 31 -15.19 -5.42 -12.72
N TYR A 32 -14.36 -4.50 -13.22
CA TYR A 32 -13.10 -4.15 -12.59
C TYR A 32 -13.27 -3.47 -11.23
N HIS A 33 -14.21 -2.54 -11.07
CA HIS A 33 -14.48 -1.93 -9.75
C HIS A 33 -15.09 -2.93 -8.75
N ASN A 34 -15.87 -3.91 -9.23
CA ASN A 34 -16.40 -4.97 -8.37
C ASN A 34 -15.30 -5.93 -7.91
N ASP A 35 -14.38 -6.30 -8.80
CA ASP A 35 -13.23 -7.16 -8.48
C ASP A 35 -12.01 -6.76 -9.31
N ARG A 36 -11.10 -5.98 -8.71
CA ARG A 36 -9.89 -5.50 -9.39
C ARG A 36 -8.95 -6.65 -9.78
N ARG A 37 -9.08 -7.84 -9.16
CA ARG A 37 -8.27 -9.03 -9.47
C ARG A 37 -8.57 -9.60 -10.86
N ILE A 38 -9.69 -9.20 -11.47
CA ILE A 38 -10.03 -9.58 -12.85
C ILE A 38 -8.97 -9.10 -13.85
N LEU A 39 -8.27 -7.99 -13.56
CA LEU A 39 -7.15 -7.54 -14.37
C LEU A 39 -5.89 -8.33 -14.00
N THR A 40 -5.62 -9.38 -14.77
CA THR A 40 -4.44 -10.22 -14.60
C THR A 40 -3.28 -9.77 -15.49
N ARG A 41 -2.04 -10.15 -15.11
CA ARG A 41 -0.86 -10.02 -15.96
C ARG A 41 -1.09 -10.53 -17.37
N LYS A 42 -1.66 -11.73 -17.49
CA LYS A 42 -1.96 -12.38 -18.78
C LYS A 42 -2.87 -11.51 -19.66
N ILE A 43 -3.93 -10.95 -19.08
CA ILE A 43 -4.86 -10.08 -19.82
C ILE A 43 -4.17 -8.78 -20.24
N PHE A 44 -3.43 -8.17 -19.31
CA PHE A 44 -2.74 -6.90 -19.55
C PHE A 44 -1.68 -7.04 -20.65
N GLU A 45 -0.80 -8.04 -20.55
CA GLU A 45 0.26 -8.30 -21.53
C GLU A 45 -0.30 -8.73 -22.90
N ALA A 46 -1.38 -9.52 -22.94
CA ALA A 46 -2.03 -9.91 -24.20
C ALA A 46 -2.67 -8.73 -24.96
N ARG A 47 -2.84 -7.59 -24.30
CA ARG A 47 -3.44 -6.38 -24.86
C ARG A 47 -2.48 -5.19 -24.87
N PHE A 48 -1.19 -5.44 -24.63
CA PHE A 48 -0.20 -4.39 -24.45
C PHE A 48 -0.13 -3.43 -25.64
N ASP A 49 -0.20 -3.92 -26.88
CA ASP A 49 -0.19 -3.06 -28.08
C ASP A 49 -1.37 -2.08 -28.10
N LYS A 50 -2.58 -2.55 -27.77
CA LYS A 50 -3.79 -1.70 -27.68
C LYS A 50 -3.69 -0.70 -26.53
N ILE A 51 -3.07 -1.09 -25.42
CA ILE A 51 -2.80 -0.19 -24.31
C ILE A 51 -1.83 0.90 -24.76
N MET A 52 -0.78 0.54 -25.52
CA MET A 52 0.19 1.49 -26.05
C MET A 52 -0.42 2.45 -27.08
N GLU A 53 -1.37 2.01 -27.92
CA GLU A 53 -2.14 2.92 -28.78
C GLU A 53 -2.86 4.02 -27.97
N VAL A 54 -3.49 3.64 -26.84
CA VAL A 54 -4.17 4.59 -25.94
C VAL A 54 -3.17 5.55 -25.28
N VAL A 55 -2.01 5.04 -24.88
CA VAL A 55 -0.92 5.78 -24.23
C VAL A 55 -0.28 6.78 -25.19
N GLU A 56 0.11 6.35 -26.38
CA GLU A 56 0.79 7.23 -27.35
C GLU A 56 -0.14 8.32 -27.88
N ALA A 57 -1.44 8.03 -28.06
CA ALA A 57 -2.44 9.04 -28.38
C ALA A 57 -2.56 10.16 -27.32
N ARG A 58 -2.00 9.95 -26.12
CA ARG A 58 -2.04 10.87 -24.97
C ARG A 58 -0.65 11.12 -24.38
N ALA A 59 0.42 10.88 -25.14
CA ALA A 59 1.79 10.96 -24.64
C ALA A 59 2.22 12.38 -24.19
N SER A 60 1.53 13.43 -24.66
CA SER A 60 1.75 14.81 -24.20
C SER A 60 1.35 15.03 -22.74
N ARG A 61 0.54 14.13 -22.17
CA ARG A 61 0.01 14.23 -20.82
C ARG A 61 0.87 13.43 -19.86
N ARG A 62 1.36 14.11 -18.82
CA ARG A 62 2.19 13.51 -17.76
C ARG A 62 1.48 12.37 -17.03
N THR A 63 0.18 12.54 -16.76
CA THR A 63 -0.69 11.56 -16.10
C THR A 63 -0.72 10.22 -16.83
N THR A 64 -0.54 10.22 -18.15
CA THR A 64 -0.57 9.01 -18.97
C THR A 64 0.42 7.95 -18.49
N PHE A 65 1.65 8.36 -18.22
CA PHE A 65 2.69 7.45 -17.75
C PHE A 65 2.51 7.05 -16.28
N LEU A 66 1.87 7.91 -15.47
CA LEU A 66 1.53 7.55 -14.08
C LEU A 66 0.49 6.42 -14.05
N VAL A 67 -0.58 6.54 -14.85
CA VAL A 67 -1.63 5.52 -14.93
C VAL A 67 -1.10 4.21 -15.53
N LEU A 68 -0.30 4.30 -16.59
CA LEU A 68 0.33 3.12 -17.18
C LEU A 68 1.27 2.42 -16.19
N GLY A 69 2.14 3.17 -15.53
CA GLY A 69 3.04 2.62 -14.52
C GLY A 69 2.27 1.99 -13.37
N TYR A 70 1.17 2.61 -12.92
CA TYR A 70 0.29 2.04 -11.90
C TYR A 70 -0.21 0.64 -12.30
N PHE A 71 -0.74 0.49 -13.51
CA PHE A 71 -1.22 -0.81 -13.97
C PHE A 71 -0.12 -1.85 -14.16
N ILE A 72 1.06 -1.42 -14.61
CA ILE A 72 2.23 -2.30 -14.73
C ILE A 72 2.62 -2.85 -13.36
N LEU A 73 2.71 -1.98 -12.34
CA LEU A 73 2.97 -2.39 -10.96
C LEU A 73 1.85 -3.32 -10.44
N LEU A 74 0.58 -2.94 -10.60
CA LEU A 74 -0.59 -3.70 -10.13
C LEU A 74 -0.66 -5.11 -10.72
N THR A 75 -0.35 -5.24 -12.00
CA THR A 75 -0.45 -6.52 -12.72
C THR A 75 0.84 -7.33 -12.64
N GLY A 76 1.96 -6.69 -12.36
CA GLY A 76 3.29 -7.28 -12.45
C GLY A 76 3.73 -7.53 -13.91
N SER A 77 3.22 -6.75 -14.86
CA SER A 77 3.48 -6.95 -16.29
C SER A 77 4.90 -6.54 -16.69
N PHE A 78 5.37 -7.03 -17.82
CA PHE A 78 6.63 -6.59 -18.43
C PHE A 78 6.65 -5.07 -18.63
N LEU A 79 7.83 -4.46 -18.41
CA LEU A 79 8.06 -3.02 -18.57
C LEU A 79 9.34 -2.80 -19.40
N PRO A 80 9.23 -2.32 -20.66
CA PRO A 80 10.38 -1.92 -21.47
C PRO A 80 11.18 -0.77 -20.82
N GLU A 81 12.50 -0.73 -21.01
CA GLU A 81 13.37 0.28 -20.37
C GLU A 81 13.14 1.72 -20.86
N ASP A 82 12.79 1.92 -22.13
CA ASP A 82 12.35 3.23 -22.64
C ASP A 82 11.12 3.73 -21.87
N LEU A 83 10.12 2.86 -21.76
CA LEU A 83 8.89 3.18 -21.06
C LEU A 83 9.13 3.40 -19.57
N ARG A 84 9.99 2.60 -18.95
CA ARG A 84 10.43 2.80 -17.55
C ARG A 84 11.00 4.20 -17.36
N SER A 85 11.87 4.63 -18.26
CA SER A 85 12.49 5.95 -18.22
C SER A 85 11.47 7.08 -18.35
N ARG A 86 10.50 6.94 -19.27
CA ARG A 86 9.39 7.90 -19.45
C ARG A 86 8.51 8.00 -18.19
N ILE A 87 8.19 6.86 -17.57
CA ILE A 87 7.42 6.81 -16.32
C ILE A 87 8.18 7.47 -15.15
N ILE A 88 9.48 7.22 -15.04
CA ILE A 88 10.33 7.84 -14.01
C ILE A 88 10.42 9.36 -14.20
N ASP A 89 10.55 9.87 -15.44
CA ASP A 89 10.54 11.31 -15.68
C ASP A 89 9.18 11.94 -15.35
N ALA A 90 8.10 11.30 -15.79
CA ALA A 90 6.74 11.75 -15.52
C ALA A 90 6.41 11.79 -14.03
N SER A 91 7.12 11.07 -13.17
CA SER A 91 6.89 11.06 -11.73
C SER A 91 7.81 11.99 -10.94
N LYS A 92 8.63 12.82 -11.60
CA LYS A 92 9.33 13.94 -10.96
C LYS A 92 8.34 15.03 -10.55
N TRP A 93 8.52 15.62 -9.39
CA TRP A 93 7.71 16.77 -8.95
C TRP A 93 7.88 17.95 -9.92
N LYS A 94 6.77 18.41 -10.54
CA LYS A 94 6.72 19.53 -11.48
C LYS A 94 5.45 20.36 -11.19
N HIS A 95 5.45 21.21 -10.16
CA HIS A 95 4.36 22.18 -9.89
C HIS A 95 4.91 23.46 -9.25
N GLU A 96 4.20 24.56 -9.49
CA GLU A 96 4.47 25.89 -8.95
C GLU A 96 4.24 25.95 -7.44
N LYS A 97 5.06 26.73 -6.73
CA LYS A 97 4.88 26.95 -5.30
C LYS A 97 3.61 27.78 -5.07
N GLY A 98 2.76 27.39 -4.12
CA GLY A 98 1.63 28.19 -3.64
C GLY A 98 0.28 27.90 -4.29
N THR A 99 0.20 26.97 -5.25
CA THR A 99 -1.08 26.61 -5.89
C THR A 99 -1.92 25.64 -5.07
N TRP A 100 -1.26 24.74 -4.34
CA TRP A 100 -1.88 23.62 -3.61
C TRP A 100 -1.55 23.72 -2.13
N ASP A 101 -2.44 23.23 -1.26
CA ASP A 101 -2.20 23.24 0.17
C ASP A 101 -0.99 22.36 0.55
N GLU A 102 -0.33 22.72 1.65
CA GLU A 102 0.94 22.10 2.04
C GLU A 102 0.82 20.59 2.33
N LYS A 103 -0.36 20.17 2.80
CA LYS A 103 -0.66 18.77 3.10
C LYS A 103 -0.71 17.97 1.80
N PHE A 104 -1.49 18.42 0.82
CA PHE A 104 -1.54 17.80 -0.50
C PHE A 104 -0.17 17.74 -1.18
N VAL A 105 0.60 18.83 -1.15
CA VAL A 105 1.95 18.87 -1.75
C VAL A 105 2.87 17.82 -1.13
N ARG A 106 2.81 17.64 0.19
CA ARG A 106 3.62 16.65 0.93
C ARG A 106 3.24 15.23 0.53
N GLU A 107 1.95 14.91 0.54
CA GLU A 107 1.41 13.61 0.14
C GLU A 107 1.78 13.28 -1.29
N ARG A 108 1.66 14.25 -2.20
CA ARG A 108 1.99 14.05 -3.62
C ARG A 108 3.46 13.79 -3.84
N LYS A 109 4.34 14.50 -3.14
CA LYS A 109 5.79 14.26 -3.20
C LYS A 109 6.14 12.86 -2.69
N PHE A 110 5.51 12.43 -1.60
CA PHE A 110 5.72 11.09 -1.06
C PHE A 110 5.23 10.01 -2.02
N TYR A 111 3.97 10.11 -2.48
CA TYR A 111 3.37 9.21 -3.45
C TYR A 111 4.23 9.08 -4.73
N LEU A 112 4.64 10.21 -5.31
CA LEU A 112 5.45 10.21 -6.53
C LEU A 112 6.84 9.62 -6.29
N LYS A 113 7.38 9.76 -5.07
CA LYS A 113 8.65 9.14 -4.69
C LYS A 113 8.52 7.62 -4.59
N ASP A 114 7.54 7.14 -3.84
CA ASP A 114 7.23 5.70 -3.72
C ASP A 114 6.99 5.08 -5.10
N PHE A 115 6.15 5.72 -5.93
CA PHE A 115 5.89 5.31 -7.29
C PHE A 115 7.18 5.16 -8.12
N ARG A 116 8.09 6.14 -8.06
CA ARG A 116 9.39 6.06 -8.76
C ARG A 116 10.26 4.92 -8.29
N GLU A 117 10.35 4.73 -6.98
CA GLU A 117 11.17 3.67 -6.37
C GLU A 117 10.64 2.30 -6.78
N LYS A 118 9.31 2.10 -6.74
CA LYS A 118 8.65 0.87 -7.21
C LYS A 118 8.84 0.64 -8.71
N ILE A 119 8.73 1.68 -9.54
CA ILE A 119 9.02 1.57 -10.98
C ILE A 119 10.48 1.22 -11.25
N ARG A 120 11.44 1.69 -10.45
CA ARG A 120 12.86 1.31 -10.58
C ARG A 120 13.10 -0.14 -10.18
N ALA A 121 12.52 -0.58 -9.06
CA ALA A 121 12.68 -1.93 -8.53
C ALA A 121 11.87 -3.00 -9.31
N HIS A 122 10.90 -2.58 -10.11
CA HIS A 122 9.97 -3.47 -10.80
C HIS A 122 10.66 -4.51 -11.69
N LYS A 123 10.28 -5.77 -11.51
CA LYS A 123 10.69 -6.94 -12.32
C LYS A 123 9.44 -7.65 -12.87
N PRO A 124 9.48 -8.18 -14.10
CA PRO A 124 8.34 -8.90 -14.68
C PRO A 124 7.87 -10.05 -13.78
N GLY A 125 6.57 -10.11 -13.52
CA GLY A 125 5.93 -11.10 -12.64
C GLY A 125 5.83 -10.70 -11.18
N VAL A 126 6.47 -9.59 -10.77
CA VAL A 126 6.37 -9.06 -9.41
C VAL A 126 5.29 -7.98 -9.40
N LYS A 127 4.22 -8.20 -8.63
CA LYS A 127 3.21 -7.17 -8.38
C LYS A 127 3.70 -6.23 -7.30
N LEU A 128 3.56 -4.94 -7.52
CA LEU A 128 3.82 -3.88 -6.56
C LEU A 128 2.56 -3.01 -6.47
N HIS A 129 2.17 -2.58 -5.28
CA HIS A 129 1.09 -1.63 -5.05
C HIS A 129 1.70 -0.36 -4.47
N LEU A 130 1.15 0.78 -4.86
CA LEU A 130 1.56 2.07 -4.31
C LEU A 130 1.12 2.19 -2.86
N VAL A 131 1.79 3.06 -2.11
CA VAL A 131 1.35 3.34 -0.74
C VAL A 131 -0.10 3.77 -0.75
N HIS A 132 -0.93 3.02 -0.02
CA HIS A 132 -2.29 3.42 0.24
C HIS A 132 -2.28 4.46 1.35
N LEU A 133 -2.48 5.73 1.02
CA LEU A 133 -2.50 6.81 2.01
C LEU A 133 -3.74 6.74 2.93
N LYS A 134 -4.49 5.65 3.02
CA LYS A 134 -5.72 5.56 3.84
C LYS A 134 -5.39 5.63 5.33
N ASN A 135 -5.27 6.85 5.84
CA ASN A 135 -5.53 7.34 7.21
C ASN A 135 -4.97 8.78 7.35
N ILE A 136 -5.26 9.62 6.35
CA ILE A 136 -4.70 10.98 6.19
C ILE A 136 -5.35 12.02 7.12
N ASN A 137 -6.29 11.63 7.99
CA ASN A 137 -6.80 12.57 9.00
C ASN A 137 -5.77 12.82 10.10
N ASP A 138 -4.71 12.00 10.16
CA ASP A 138 -3.61 12.22 11.08
C ASP A 138 -2.57 13.18 10.50
N GLU A 139 -2.42 14.31 11.18
CA GLU A 139 -1.32 15.26 11.01
C GLU A 139 0.07 14.61 11.27
N ASP A 140 0.11 13.36 11.74
CA ASP A 140 1.32 12.60 12.07
C ASP A 140 2.26 12.35 10.86
N PHE A 141 1.77 12.42 9.61
CA PHE A 141 2.64 12.35 8.43
C PHE A 141 3.58 13.58 8.27
N THR A 142 3.52 14.55 9.18
CA THR A 142 4.41 15.71 9.23
C THR A 142 5.88 15.34 9.43
N ASP A 143 6.18 14.25 10.16
CA ASP A 143 7.54 13.80 10.50
C ASP A 143 8.21 12.94 9.41
N GLY A 144 7.51 12.70 8.29
CA GLY A 144 8.02 11.96 7.13
C GLY A 144 7.93 10.44 7.27
N VAL A 145 7.59 9.78 6.15
CA VAL A 145 7.52 8.32 6.04
C VAL A 145 8.73 7.84 5.24
N ILE A 146 9.31 6.72 5.66
CA ILE A 146 10.41 6.08 4.92
C ILE A 146 9.93 4.80 4.22
N GLY A 147 10.45 4.59 3.00
CA GLY A 147 10.23 3.39 2.19
C GLY A 147 11.33 2.33 2.38
N LEU A 148 11.31 1.27 1.56
CA LEU A 148 12.25 0.15 1.66
C LEU A 148 13.73 0.55 1.54
N ASP A 149 14.07 1.41 0.57
CA ASP A 149 15.47 1.82 0.37
C ASP A 149 15.97 2.64 1.57
N GLN A 150 15.17 3.61 2.04
CA GLN A 150 15.54 4.41 3.21
C GLN A 150 15.55 3.61 4.51
N PHE A 151 14.71 2.59 4.60
CA PHE A 151 14.75 1.64 5.70
C PHE A 151 16.13 0.97 5.76
N TRP A 152 16.65 0.47 4.63
CA TRP A 152 17.98 -0.13 4.60
C TRP A 152 19.11 0.88 4.81
N ASP A 153 19.02 2.09 4.25
CA ASP A 153 19.97 3.18 4.55
C ASP A 153 20.04 3.49 6.06
N CYS A 154 18.89 3.50 6.74
CA CYS A 154 18.79 3.70 8.17
C CYS A 154 19.41 2.54 8.96
N VAL A 155 19.21 1.30 8.52
CA VAL A 155 19.82 0.09 9.10
C VAL A 155 21.34 0.13 8.96
N GLU A 156 21.86 0.40 7.76
CA GLU A 156 23.30 0.48 7.50
C GLU A 156 23.98 1.61 8.29
N SER A 157 23.27 2.73 8.45
CA SER A 157 23.76 3.89 9.20
C SER A 157 23.46 3.83 10.70
N ASN A 158 22.77 2.78 11.19
CA ASN A 158 22.32 2.64 12.57
C ASN A 158 21.48 3.85 13.09
N ARG A 159 20.62 4.42 12.24
CA ARG A 159 19.79 5.61 12.52
C ARG A 159 18.30 5.26 12.65
N TYR A 160 17.88 4.90 13.86
CA TYR A 160 16.51 4.45 14.14
C TYR A 160 15.64 5.47 14.92
N LEU A 161 16.27 6.26 15.80
CA LEU A 161 15.61 6.93 16.93
C LEU A 161 14.50 7.94 16.55
N SER A 162 14.56 8.52 15.35
CA SER A 162 13.62 9.55 14.90
C SER A 162 12.55 9.05 13.94
N ILE A 163 12.63 7.80 13.46
CA ILE A 163 11.72 7.30 12.45
C ILE A 163 10.42 6.84 13.13
N LYS A 164 9.33 7.52 12.78
CA LYS A 164 7.99 7.24 13.32
C LYS A 164 7.09 6.48 12.35
N HIS A 165 7.35 6.56 11.04
CA HIS A 165 6.48 5.96 10.03
C HIS A 165 7.31 5.22 8.98
N ILE A 166 7.05 3.92 8.85
CA ILE A 166 7.67 3.04 7.85
C ILE A 166 6.56 2.49 6.97
N ASN A 167 6.76 2.58 5.66
CA ASN A 167 5.94 1.91 4.67
C ASN A 167 6.79 0.98 3.81
N LEU A 168 6.59 -0.33 3.98
CA LEU A 168 7.21 -1.38 3.17
C LEU A 168 6.14 -2.13 2.35
N ASP A 169 5.05 -1.45 2.00
CA ASP A 169 3.97 -2.03 1.23
C ASP A 169 4.50 -2.55 -0.10
N SER A 170 4.04 -3.74 -0.46
CA SER A 170 4.34 -4.39 -1.74
C SER A 170 5.82 -4.47 -2.05
N SER A 171 6.64 -4.67 -1.04
CA SER A 171 8.08 -4.87 -1.19
C SER A 171 8.44 -6.33 -1.51
N ASN A 172 7.45 -7.15 -1.87
CA ASN A 172 7.59 -8.59 -2.13
C ASN A 172 8.27 -9.34 -0.97
N LEU A 173 8.06 -8.88 0.27
CA LEU A 173 8.66 -9.44 1.47
C LEU A 173 7.99 -10.78 1.81
N ALA A 174 8.79 -11.84 1.92
CA ALA A 174 8.33 -13.13 2.43
C ALA A 174 8.26 -13.16 3.97
N THR A 175 9.03 -12.29 4.63
CA THR A 175 9.13 -12.16 6.08
C THR A 175 9.32 -10.69 6.44
N ILE A 176 8.90 -10.29 7.64
CA ILE A 176 9.22 -8.97 8.19
C ILE A 176 10.74 -8.94 8.49
N PRO A 177 11.51 -7.97 7.95
CA PRO A 177 12.92 -7.81 8.29
C PRO A 177 13.11 -7.62 9.79
N THR A 178 14.02 -8.36 10.42
CA THR A 178 14.19 -8.33 11.88
C THR A 178 14.64 -6.96 12.40
N GLN A 179 15.37 -6.19 11.59
CA GLN A 179 15.83 -4.85 11.93
C GLN A 179 14.70 -3.85 12.11
N ILE A 180 13.49 -4.15 11.62
CA ILE A 180 12.33 -3.28 11.85
C ILE A 180 12.01 -3.13 13.34
N PHE A 181 12.36 -4.13 14.15
CA PHE A 181 12.09 -4.16 15.58
C PHE A 181 13.06 -3.30 16.41
N ASP A 182 14.08 -2.70 15.77
CA ASP A 182 15.01 -1.75 16.39
C ASP A 182 14.49 -0.30 16.35
N PHE A 183 13.41 -0.05 15.59
CA PHE A 183 12.76 1.25 15.48
C PHE A 183 11.79 1.49 16.65
N ALA A 184 12.32 1.67 17.87
CA ALA A 184 11.52 1.81 19.09
C ALA A 184 10.52 2.99 19.09
N SER A 185 10.79 4.04 18.31
CA SER A 185 9.92 5.21 18.13
C SER A 185 8.84 5.02 17.05
N LEU A 186 8.77 3.84 16.43
CA LEU A 186 7.86 3.58 15.31
C LEU A 186 6.41 3.61 15.78
N LYS A 187 5.63 4.55 15.24
CA LYS A 187 4.20 4.71 15.47
C LYS A 187 3.36 4.02 14.40
N THR A 188 3.83 4.02 13.16
CA THR A 188 3.10 3.43 12.03
C THR A 188 3.99 2.50 11.24
N LEU A 189 3.52 1.27 11.07
CA LEU A 189 4.14 0.27 10.22
C LEU A 189 3.13 -0.23 9.19
N SER A 190 3.43 0.02 7.92
CA SER A 190 2.69 -0.51 6.79
C SER A 190 3.49 -1.60 6.07
N LEU A 191 2.89 -2.78 5.93
CA LEU A 191 3.44 -3.98 5.33
C LEU A 191 2.43 -4.63 4.36
N GLU A 192 1.50 -3.84 3.82
CA GLU A 192 0.41 -4.33 2.98
C GLU A 192 0.92 -4.97 1.68
N ASN A 193 0.15 -5.91 1.14
CA ASN A 193 0.38 -6.56 -0.16
C ASN A 193 1.78 -7.19 -0.31
N ASN A 194 2.29 -7.78 0.77
CA ASN A 194 3.51 -8.59 0.78
C ASN A 194 3.17 -10.10 0.76
N LYS A 195 4.15 -10.96 1.00
CA LYS A 195 4.00 -12.43 1.09
C LYS A 195 4.31 -12.92 2.52
N ILE A 196 4.00 -12.10 3.52
CA ILE A 196 4.34 -12.38 4.91
C ILE A 196 3.42 -13.47 5.44
N ARG A 197 4.01 -14.54 5.98
CA ARG A 197 3.27 -15.67 6.58
C ARG A 197 3.19 -15.63 8.09
N ASN A 198 4.17 -15.00 8.73
CA ASN A 198 4.31 -14.97 10.18
C ASN A 198 4.79 -13.60 10.64
N ILE A 199 4.30 -13.18 11.81
CA ILE A 199 4.82 -12.03 12.54
C ILE A 199 5.73 -12.55 13.65
N PRO A 200 7.02 -12.18 13.67
CA PRO A 200 7.94 -12.56 14.72
C PRO A 200 7.51 -12.08 16.11
N LYS A 201 7.89 -12.84 17.14
CA LYS A 201 7.69 -12.46 18.56
C LYS A 201 8.29 -11.10 18.91
N LEU A 202 9.33 -10.69 18.17
CA LEU A 202 9.98 -9.39 18.28
C LEU A 202 9.04 -8.20 18.03
N ILE A 203 7.83 -8.43 17.51
CA ILE A 203 6.80 -7.38 17.41
C ILE A 203 6.55 -6.67 18.74
N GLN A 204 6.73 -7.34 19.88
CA GLN A 204 6.61 -6.72 21.21
C GLN A 204 7.56 -5.54 21.45
N ASN A 205 8.64 -5.43 20.68
CA ASN A 205 9.62 -4.34 20.82
C ASN A 205 9.09 -3.01 20.28
N LEU A 206 8.06 -3.03 19.41
CA LEU A 206 7.46 -1.83 18.84
C LEU A 206 6.43 -1.21 19.79
N THR A 207 6.81 -0.94 21.04
CA THR A 207 5.88 -0.51 22.11
C THR A 207 5.17 0.83 21.81
N SER A 208 5.75 1.64 20.93
CA SER A 208 5.18 2.92 20.47
C SER A 208 4.21 2.75 19.28
N LEU A 209 4.01 1.53 18.77
CA LEU A 209 3.24 1.31 17.55
C LEU A 209 1.75 1.55 17.80
N GLU A 210 1.21 2.52 17.07
CA GLU A 210 -0.19 2.94 17.11
C GLU A 210 -0.97 2.31 15.95
N LYS A 211 -0.32 2.08 14.81
CA LYS A 211 -0.97 1.59 13.58
C LYS A 211 -0.15 0.50 12.91
N LEU A 212 -0.80 -0.63 12.64
CA LEU A 212 -0.20 -1.76 11.95
C LEU A 212 -1.08 -2.18 10.76
N PHE A 213 -0.56 -2.02 9.55
CA PHE A 213 -1.23 -2.38 8.32
C PHE A 213 -0.58 -3.62 7.69
N LEU A 214 -1.39 -4.67 7.53
CA LEU A 214 -0.96 -5.99 7.05
C LEU A 214 -1.94 -6.55 6.01
N ASP A 215 -2.77 -5.70 5.39
CA ASP A 215 -3.70 -6.11 4.33
C ASP A 215 -2.99 -6.88 3.21
N GLY A 216 -3.63 -7.90 2.62
CA GLY A 216 -3.12 -8.55 1.43
C GLY A 216 -1.84 -9.38 1.63
N ASN A 217 -1.68 -10.02 2.80
CA ASN A 217 -0.58 -10.92 3.10
C ASN A 217 -1.02 -12.41 3.13
N GLU A 218 -0.12 -13.31 3.54
CA GLU A 218 -0.38 -14.74 3.68
C GLU A 218 -0.49 -15.15 5.16
N LEU A 219 -0.91 -14.24 6.06
CA LEU A 219 -0.97 -14.50 7.49
C LEU A 219 -2.12 -15.44 7.83
N SER A 220 -1.85 -16.46 8.65
CA SER A 220 -2.88 -17.38 9.17
C SER A 220 -3.00 -17.34 10.69
N THR A 221 -2.02 -16.76 11.38
CA THR A 221 -1.93 -16.66 12.84
C THR A 221 -1.31 -15.34 13.28
N PHE A 222 -1.51 -14.99 14.55
CA PHE A 222 -0.81 -13.88 15.21
C PHE A 222 0.02 -14.42 16.40
N PRO A 223 1.13 -13.77 16.78
CA PRO A 223 1.85 -14.08 18.01
C PRO A 223 1.10 -13.52 19.23
N LEU A 224 1.19 -14.21 20.38
CA LEU A 224 0.61 -13.71 21.64
C LEU A 224 1.26 -12.38 22.06
N GLU A 225 2.52 -12.19 21.68
CA GLU A 225 3.35 -11.03 21.96
C GLU A 225 2.74 -9.72 21.43
N ILE A 226 1.75 -9.78 20.52
CA ILE A 226 1.02 -8.58 20.09
C ILE A 226 0.38 -7.82 21.24
N VAL A 227 -0.02 -8.50 22.33
CA VAL A 227 -0.66 -7.85 23.49
C VAL A 227 0.25 -6.84 24.18
N LYS A 228 1.55 -6.85 23.87
CA LYS A 228 2.54 -5.87 24.34
C LYS A 228 2.51 -4.55 23.57
N LEU A 229 1.79 -4.49 22.45
CA LEU A 229 1.54 -3.24 21.73
C LEU A 229 0.42 -2.44 22.42
N GLU A 230 0.73 -1.90 23.59
CA GLU A 230 -0.25 -1.20 24.43
C GLU A 230 -0.80 0.07 23.77
N SER A 231 -0.05 0.67 22.85
CA SER A 231 -0.43 1.85 22.07
C SER A 231 -1.20 1.54 20.79
N LEU A 232 -1.36 0.26 20.41
CA LEU A 232 -1.94 -0.09 19.11
C LEU A 232 -3.43 0.28 19.05
N GLU A 233 -3.77 1.20 18.16
CA GLU A 233 -5.11 1.73 17.94
C GLU A 233 -5.79 1.15 16.69
N ILE A 234 -5.02 0.97 15.61
CA ILE A 234 -5.53 0.51 14.32
C ILE A 234 -4.76 -0.73 13.87
N LEU A 235 -5.49 -1.81 13.57
CA LEU A 235 -4.93 -3.05 13.06
C LEU A 235 -5.69 -3.52 11.81
N ILE A 236 -5.03 -3.48 10.66
CA ILE A 236 -5.63 -3.91 9.38
C ILE A 236 -5.06 -5.27 9.00
N LEU A 237 -5.92 -6.27 8.93
CA LEU A 237 -5.62 -7.69 8.65
C LEU A 237 -6.49 -8.25 7.52
N SER A 238 -7.12 -7.37 6.74
CA SER A 238 -7.96 -7.78 5.61
C SER A 238 -7.14 -8.59 4.57
N ASN A 239 -7.82 -9.35 3.71
CA ASN A 239 -7.21 -10.13 2.62
C ASN A 239 -6.03 -11.02 3.08
N ASN A 240 -6.21 -11.74 4.19
CA ASN A 240 -5.25 -12.71 4.72
C ASN A 240 -5.89 -14.11 4.79
N GLN A 241 -5.30 -15.03 5.55
CA GLN A 241 -5.72 -16.44 5.66
C GLN A 241 -6.15 -16.80 7.09
N PHE A 242 -6.59 -15.84 7.90
CA PHE A 242 -7.04 -16.11 9.28
C PHE A 242 -8.29 -16.99 9.29
N LYS A 243 -8.23 -18.12 9.99
CA LYS A 243 -9.38 -19.00 10.25
C LYS A 243 -10.05 -18.70 11.60
N VAL A 244 -9.24 -18.26 12.55
CA VAL A 244 -9.64 -17.88 13.90
C VAL A 244 -8.87 -16.63 14.28
N LEU A 245 -9.53 -15.74 15.01
CA LEU A 245 -8.87 -14.61 15.64
C LEU A 245 -8.47 -15.01 17.06
N PRO A 246 -7.21 -14.81 17.48
CA PRO A 246 -6.80 -15.21 18.81
C PRO A 246 -7.56 -14.44 19.89
N PRO A 247 -8.02 -15.10 20.97
CA PRO A 247 -8.79 -14.43 22.02
C PRO A 247 -8.08 -13.23 22.65
N TYR A 248 -6.75 -13.29 22.78
CA TYR A 248 -5.94 -12.25 23.41
C TYR A 248 -5.89 -10.92 22.63
N ILE A 249 -6.40 -10.86 21.40
CA ILE A 249 -6.52 -9.58 20.68
C ILE A 249 -7.43 -8.59 21.44
N THR A 250 -8.35 -9.09 22.28
CA THR A 250 -9.19 -8.26 23.15
C THR A 250 -8.40 -7.63 24.30
N SER A 251 -7.18 -8.11 24.57
CA SER A 251 -6.28 -7.56 25.59
C SER A 251 -5.54 -6.30 25.12
N LEU A 252 -5.60 -5.97 23.83
CA LEU A 252 -5.08 -4.70 23.29
C LEU A 252 -5.97 -3.56 23.77
N LYS A 253 -5.53 -2.84 24.81
CA LYS A 253 -6.35 -1.84 25.51
C LYS A 253 -6.74 -0.67 24.59
N SER A 254 -5.76 -0.14 23.86
CA SER A 254 -5.94 1.04 23.00
C SER A 254 -6.55 0.77 21.64
N LEU A 255 -6.77 -0.50 21.27
CA LEU A 255 -7.29 -0.85 19.94
C LEU A 255 -8.68 -0.21 19.74
N LYS A 256 -8.88 0.54 18.68
CA LYS A 256 -10.14 1.21 18.31
C LYS A 256 -10.76 0.55 17.10
N GLU A 257 -9.92 0.17 16.13
CA GLU A 257 -10.35 -0.35 14.84
C GLU A 257 -9.60 -1.64 14.49
N VAL A 258 -10.35 -2.64 14.02
CA VAL A 258 -9.77 -3.85 13.43
C VAL A 258 -10.52 -4.20 12.14
N TYR A 259 -9.76 -4.42 11.07
CA TYR A 259 -10.30 -4.77 9.75
C TYR A 259 -9.90 -6.19 9.39
N LEU A 260 -10.89 -7.04 9.12
CA LEU A 260 -10.71 -8.49 8.96
C LEU A 260 -11.36 -9.02 7.67
N LYS A 261 -11.75 -8.12 6.77
CA LYS A 261 -12.43 -8.45 5.51
C LYS A 261 -11.64 -9.49 4.71
N ASN A 262 -12.33 -10.34 3.96
CA ASN A 262 -11.70 -11.32 3.05
C ASN A 262 -10.69 -12.25 3.76
N ASN A 263 -11.03 -12.71 4.96
CA ASN A 263 -10.39 -13.82 5.65
C ASN A 263 -11.32 -15.04 5.70
N TYR A 264 -10.88 -16.12 6.36
CA TYR A 264 -11.66 -17.35 6.57
C TYR A 264 -12.22 -17.46 7.99
N ILE A 265 -12.51 -16.32 8.65
CA ILE A 265 -12.92 -16.28 10.06
C ILE A 265 -14.38 -16.70 10.18
N ALA A 266 -14.62 -17.88 10.76
CA ALA A 266 -15.97 -18.40 10.98
C ALA A 266 -16.68 -17.75 12.19
N LYS A 267 -15.91 -17.34 13.21
CA LYS A 267 -16.44 -16.76 14.44
C LYS A 267 -15.54 -15.65 14.95
N ILE A 268 -16.14 -14.54 15.33
CA ILE A 268 -15.46 -13.40 15.90
C ILE A 268 -15.69 -13.41 17.41
N PRO A 269 -14.64 -13.24 18.24
CA PRO A 269 -14.78 -13.15 19.69
C PRO A 269 -15.85 -12.13 20.10
N THR A 270 -16.81 -12.54 20.94
CA THR A 270 -17.97 -11.73 21.34
C THR A 270 -17.58 -10.41 22.00
N LEU A 271 -16.41 -10.36 22.65
CA LEU A 271 -15.86 -9.17 23.29
C LEU A 271 -15.43 -8.09 22.28
N LEU A 272 -15.02 -8.48 21.07
CA LEU A 272 -14.73 -7.51 20.03
C LEU A 272 -16.03 -6.84 19.56
N GLN A 273 -17.10 -7.62 19.42
CA GLN A 273 -18.42 -7.14 18.95
C GLN A 273 -19.05 -6.06 19.85
N ARG A 274 -18.57 -5.89 21.10
CA ARG A 274 -19.16 -4.98 22.09
C ARG A 274 -18.39 -3.67 22.32
N GLY A 275 -17.18 -3.49 21.78
CA GLY A 275 -16.32 -2.39 22.26
C GLY A 275 -15.39 -1.70 21.27
N LYS A 276 -15.29 -2.13 20.00
CA LYS A 276 -14.35 -1.57 19.01
C LYS A 276 -15.04 -1.57 17.66
N ILE A 277 -14.91 -0.52 16.86
CA ILE A 277 -15.58 -0.45 15.55
C ILE A 277 -14.93 -1.54 14.68
N LEU A 278 -15.62 -2.68 14.57
CA LEU A 278 -15.28 -3.76 13.65
C LEU A 278 -16.03 -3.53 12.36
N THR A 279 -15.33 -3.12 11.32
CA THR A 279 -15.86 -3.28 9.97
C THR A 279 -15.48 -4.68 9.49
N ILE A 280 -16.37 -5.62 9.75
CA ILE A 280 -16.35 -6.96 9.14
C ILE A 280 -17.33 -6.88 7.97
N LEU A 281 -16.81 -6.77 6.75
CA LEU A 281 -17.56 -6.98 5.51
C LEU A 281 -16.80 -7.94 4.62
#